data_AF-A0A662L8M8-F1
#
_entry.id   AF-A0A662L8M8-F1
#
_cell.length_a   1.000
_cell.length_b   1.000
_cell.length_c   1.000
_cell.angle_alpha   90.00
_cell.angle_beta   90.00
_cell.angle_gamma   90.00
#
_symmetry.space_group_name_H-M   'P 1'
#
loop_
_entity.id
_entity.type
_entity.pdbx_description
1 polymer ?
#
loop_
_entity_poly.entity_id
_entity_poly.type
_entity_poly.pdbx_seq_one_letter_code
_entity_poly.pdbx_strand_id
1 'polypeptide(L)'
;KMNVDGICLDYIRYPGNANGNTYPITSFCMEVRNAVKSINQNCILSAAVMPEMEANAYYYGQDYEEMAKYVDVLLPMTYTHNYKMPPSWVGEVVDYIKARANCKVQAIIQSLDDEGIFMDKEELKACIECALNNGSYGISFFRYPIADWQYEVIDEYIPIFDKIPPYVEIEYPQKDSLYIFGYRMMTLENKTVIIGYPREMIVNATDDRGIEKVEFYIDNEFVAEDKEEPYIFKLNKGCHQIKVISYDYSKNFASDETKICLFYV
;
A
#
# COMPACT_ATOMS: atom_id res chain seq x y z
N LYS A 1 -18.33 -10.58 12.90
CA LYS A 1 -17.31 -9.52 13.07
C LYS A 1 -16.45 -9.55 11.81
N MET A 2 -16.25 -8.42 11.14
CA MET A 2 -15.34 -8.33 9.99
C MET A 2 -13.94 -8.01 10.51
N ASN A 3 -12.90 -8.63 9.94
CA ASN A 3 -11.51 -8.33 10.25
C ASN A 3 -11.06 -7.21 9.30
N VAL A 4 -11.29 -5.96 9.68
CA VAL A 4 -10.94 -4.80 8.86
C VAL A 4 -9.75 -4.07 9.49
N ASP A 5 -8.84 -3.59 8.63
CA ASP A 5 -7.66 -2.84 9.05
C ASP A 5 -7.99 -1.38 9.38
N GLY A 6 -9.10 -0.86 8.86
CA GLY A 6 -9.51 0.51 9.08
C GLY A 6 -11.00 0.78 8.86
N ILE A 7 -11.45 1.92 9.37
CA ILE A 7 -12.76 2.51 9.12
C ILE A 7 -12.54 3.91 8.55
N CYS A 8 -13.14 4.16 7.39
CA CYS A 8 -13.20 5.49 6.81
C CYS A 8 -14.59 6.08 7.06
N LEU A 9 -14.64 7.16 7.84
CA LEU A 9 -15.80 8.02 7.89
C LEU A 9 -15.84 8.79 6.57
N ASP A 10 -16.99 8.78 5.91
CA ASP A 10 -17.24 9.67 4.79
C ASP A 10 -17.22 11.14 5.27
N TYR A 11 -17.60 12.11 4.44
CA TYR A 11 -17.59 13.53 4.77
C TYR A 11 -18.63 13.93 5.83
N ILE A 12 -18.47 13.46 7.07
CA ILE A 12 -19.33 13.78 8.21
C ILE A 12 -19.46 15.29 8.37
N ARG A 13 -20.67 15.80 8.16
CA ARG A 13 -20.96 17.23 8.09
C ARG A 13 -22.38 17.53 8.47
N TYR A 14 -22.64 18.81 8.69
CA TYR A 14 -24.00 19.31 8.71
C TYR A 14 -24.64 19.24 7.31
N PRO A 15 -25.94 18.93 7.21
CA PRO A 15 -26.67 18.94 5.94
C PRO A 15 -26.87 20.36 5.38
N GLY A 16 -26.66 21.39 6.20
CA GLY A 16 -26.65 22.81 5.82
C GLY A 16 -25.55 23.54 6.61
N ASN A 17 -25.63 24.86 6.72
CA ASN A 17 -24.58 25.63 7.40
C ASN A 17 -24.51 25.28 8.89
N ALA A 18 -23.31 24.89 9.34
CA ALA A 18 -23.02 24.69 10.76
C ALA A 18 -22.97 26.00 11.56
N ASN A 19 -22.82 27.14 10.87
CA ASN A 19 -22.64 28.47 11.47
C ASN A 19 -21.49 28.49 12.50
N GLY A 20 -20.43 27.72 12.23
CA GLY A 20 -19.25 27.60 13.08
C GLY A 20 -19.40 26.61 14.25
N ASN A 21 -20.54 25.91 14.37
CA ASN A 21 -20.71 24.91 15.42
C ASN A 21 -20.05 23.58 15.05
N THR A 22 -18.78 23.43 15.44
CA THR A 22 -17.93 22.26 15.13
C THR A 22 -18.09 21.11 16.13
N TYR A 23 -18.77 21.35 17.25
CA TYR A 23 -18.87 20.39 18.36
C TYR A 23 -19.48 19.05 17.93
N PRO A 24 -20.63 18.97 17.23
CA PRO A 24 -21.24 17.68 16.90
C PRO A 24 -20.40 16.79 15.98
N ILE A 25 -19.67 17.38 15.04
CA ILE A 25 -18.78 16.61 14.15
C ILE A 25 -17.57 16.09 14.95
N THR A 26 -16.96 16.97 15.74
CA THR A 26 -15.79 16.62 16.58
C THR A 26 -16.13 15.55 17.62
N SER A 27 -17.26 15.70 18.33
CA SER A 27 -17.69 14.73 19.33
C SER A 27 -18.04 13.38 18.71
N PHE A 28 -18.61 13.37 17.50
CA PHE A 28 -18.85 12.14 16.76
C PHE A 28 -17.55 11.42 16.40
N CYS A 29 -16.51 12.13 15.92
CA CYS A 29 -15.19 11.54 15.70
C CYS A 29 -14.63 10.91 16.98
N MET A 30 -14.73 11.60 18.11
CA MET A 30 -14.28 11.12 19.41
C MET A 30 -15.01 9.83 19.84
N GLU A 31 -16.34 9.81 19.75
CA GLU A 31 -17.15 8.64 20.10
C GLU A 31 -16.82 7.43 19.22
N VAL A 32 -16.68 7.64 17.91
CA VAL A 32 -16.26 6.58 16.98
C VAL A 32 -14.86 6.09 17.32
N ARG A 33 -13.88 6.98 17.56
CA ARG A 33 -12.53 6.57 17.97
C ARG A 33 -12.56 5.70 19.21
N ASN A 34 -13.29 6.11 20.24
CA ASN A 34 -13.39 5.35 21.49
C ASN A 34 -13.99 3.96 21.24
N ALA A 35 -15.05 3.88 20.43
CA ALA A 35 -15.67 2.61 20.07
C ALA A 35 -14.70 1.70 19.29
N VAL A 36 -14.06 2.22 18.24
CA VAL A 36 -13.15 1.46 17.37
C VAL A 36 -11.93 0.98 18.15
N LYS A 37 -11.25 1.88 18.86
CA LYS A 37 -10.01 1.56 19.58
C LYS A 37 -10.27 0.64 20.78
N SER A 38 -11.47 0.65 21.37
CA SER A 38 -11.85 -0.33 22.40
C SER A 38 -11.88 -1.78 21.90
N ILE A 39 -12.06 -1.98 20.59
CA ILE A 39 -12.11 -3.28 19.94
C ILE A 39 -10.74 -3.65 19.35
N ASN A 40 -10.14 -2.71 18.60
CA ASN A 40 -8.83 -2.90 17.98
C ASN A 40 -8.06 -1.57 18.01
N GLN A 41 -7.03 -1.50 18.87
CA GLN A 41 -6.17 -0.31 19.00
C GLN A 41 -5.40 0.02 17.71
N ASN A 42 -5.15 -0.99 16.87
CA ASN A 42 -4.40 -0.84 15.62
C ASN A 42 -5.29 -0.46 14.43
N CYS A 43 -6.62 -0.52 14.56
CA CYS A 43 -7.53 -0.21 13.46
C CYS A 43 -7.45 1.28 13.10
N ILE A 44 -7.11 1.60 11.86
CA ILE A 44 -6.96 2.97 11.37
C ILE A 44 -8.35 3.64 11.31
N LEU A 45 -8.47 4.84 11.85
CA LEU A 45 -9.68 5.65 11.68
C LEU A 45 -9.37 6.85 10.79
N SER A 46 -10.02 6.96 9.64
CA SER A 46 -9.90 8.11 8.75
C SER A 46 -11.22 8.86 8.61
N ALA A 47 -11.17 10.12 8.18
CA ALA A 47 -12.35 10.89 7.83
C ALA A 47 -12.12 11.69 6.54
N ALA A 48 -13.03 11.55 5.57
CA ALA A 48 -13.11 12.46 4.45
C ALA A 48 -13.57 13.84 4.93
N VAL A 49 -12.98 14.89 4.36
CA VAL A 49 -13.32 16.29 4.71
C VAL A 49 -13.45 17.13 3.46
N MET A 50 -14.31 18.14 3.57
CA MET A 50 -14.53 19.10 2.50
C MET A 50 -13.28 19.99 2.33
N PRO A 51 -12.95 20.47 1.12
CA PRO A 51 -11.71 21.16 0.82
C PRO A 51 -11.73 22.70 0.99
N GLU A 52 -12.76 23.30 1.60
CA GLU A 52 -12.98 24.75 1.64
C GLU A 52 -12.13 25.50 2.70
N MET A 53 -11.09 24.86 3.23
CA MET A 53 -10.08 25.46 4.09
C MET A 53 -10.70 26.21 5.29
N GLU A 54 -10.54 27.54 5.37
CA GLU A 54 -11.04 28.35 6.50
C GLU A 54 -12.56 28.34 6.64
N ALA A 55 -13.28 28.03 5.56
CA ALA A 55 -14.74 28.06 5.56
C ALA A 55 -15.37 26.76 6.08
N ASN A 56 -14.59 25.70 6.26
CA ASN A 56 -15.09 24.36 6.61
C ASN A 56 -15.84 24.31 7.95
N ALA A 57 -15.32 25.00 8.97
CA ALA A 57 -15.97 25.08 10.26
C ALA A 57 -17.35 25.77 10.16
N TYR A 58 -17.45 26.83 9.35
CA TYR A 58 -18.69 27.57 9.16
C TYR A 58 -19.74 26.76 8.39
N TYR A 59 -19.35 26.18 7.24
CA TYR A 59 -20.30 25.50 6.37
C TYR A 59 -20.62 24.09 6.86
N TYR A 60 -19.61 23.31 7.24
CA TYR A 60 -19.75 21.87 7.44
C TYR A 60 -19.60 21.43 8.89
N GLY A 61 -19.16 22.33 9.77
CA GLY A 61 -18.81 22.00 11.15
C GLY A 61 -17.53 21.18 11.26
N GLN A 62 -16.76 21.10 10.17
CA GLN A 62 -15.50 20.39 10.11
C GLN A 62 -14.38 21.32 10.56
N ASP A 63 -13.86 21.09 11.75
CA ASP A 63 -12.66 21.75 12.23
C ASP A 63 -11.49 20.78 12.11
N TYR A 64 -10.54 21.07 11.23
CA TYR A 64 -9.45 20.14 10.95
C TYR A 64 -8.56 19.89 12.16
N GLU A 65 -8.30 20.90 13.00
CA GLU A 65 -7.46 20.75 14.19
C GLU A 65 -8.16 19.89 15.24
N GLU A 66 -9.45 20.17 15.50
CA GLU A 66 -10.22 19.41 16.49
C GLU A 66 -10.53 17.98 16.04
N MET A 67 -10.86 17.78 14.77
CA MET A 67 -11.09 16.44 14.21
C MET A 67 -9.82 15.59 14.23
N ALA A 68 -8.66 16.17 13.91
CA ALA A 68 -7.36 15.47 13.87
C ALA A 68 -6.94 14.88 15.22
N LYS A 69 -7.52 15.34 16.34
CA LYS A 69 -7.31 14.72 17.67
C LYS A 69 -7.91 13.32 17.76
N TYR A 70 -8.90 13.02 16.91
CA TYR A 70 -9.70 11.81 17.02
C TYR A 70 -9.61 10.87 15.81
N VAL A 71 -9.06 11.32 14.69
CA VAL A 71 -8.78 10.48 13.52
C VAL A 71 -7.28 10.34 13.29
N ASP A 72 -6.88 9.23 12.69
CA ASP A 72 -5.49 8.95 12.35
C ASP A 72 -5.11 9.57 10.98
N VAL A 73 -6.09 9.75 10.09
CA VAL A 73 -5.92 10.36 8.75
C VAL A 73 -7.11 11.27 8.40
N LEU A 74 -6.84 12.50 7.97
CA LEU A 74 -7.81 13.36 7.29
C LEU A 74 -7.64 13.26 5.78
N LEU A 75 -8.76 13.13 5.07
CA LEU A 75 -8.80 12.88 3.64
C LEU A 75 -9.52 14.01 2.89
N PRO A 76 -8.88 15.15 2.58
CA PRO A 76 -9.53 16.24 1.86
C PRO A 76 -9.96 15.83 0.45
N MET A 77 -11.21 16.10 0.13
CA MET A 77 -11.84 15.80 -1.16
C MET A 77 -11.50 16.86 -2.22
N THR A 78 -10.28 16.82 -2.74
CA THR A 78 -9.74 17.79 -3.70
C THR A 78 -10.17 17.49 -5.14
N TYR A 79 -11.47 17.63 -5.41
CA TYR A 79 -12.07 17.27 -6.70
C TYR A 79 -11.97 18.42 -7.72
N THR A 80 -10.83 18.52 -8.39
CA THR A 80 -10.45 19.67 -9.23
C THR A 80 -11.45 20.01 -10.33
N HIS A 81 -12.00 19.07 -11.10
CA HIS A 81 -12.98 19.42 -12.15
C HIS A 81 -14.30 19.89 -11.54
N ASN A 82 -14.80 19.18 -10.52
CA ASN A 82 -16.06 19.55 -9.86
C ASN A 82 -15.97 20.94 -9.21
N TYR A 83 -14.82 21.28 -8.63
CA TYR A 83 -14.55 22.59 -8.04
C TYR A 83 -14.06 23.63 -9.06
N LYS A 84 -13.75 23.23 -10.30
CA LYS A 84 -13.15 24.06 -11.35
C LYS A 84 -11.85 24.74 -10.92
N MET A 85 -11.02 23.99 -10.21
CA MET A 85 -9.75 24.45 -9.64
C MET A 85 -8.56 23.80 -10.36
N PRO A 86 -7.42 24.51 -10.46
CA PRO A 86 -6.21 23.94 -11.06
C PRO A 86 -5.55 22.89 -10.14
N PRO A 87 -4.65 22.04 -10.66
CA PRO A 87 -3.90 21.07 -9.85
C PRO A 87 -3.16 21.65 -8.64
N SER A 88 -2.67 22.89 -8.72
CA SER A 88 -1.98 23.56 -7.59
C SER A 88 -2.87 23.68 -6.35
N TRP A 89 -4.19 23.80 -6.54
CA TRP A 89 -5.15 23.89 -5.45
C TRP A 89 -5.18 22.63 -4.58
N VAL A 90 -4.91 21.45 -5.16
CA VAL A 90 -4.76 20.21 -4.39
C VAL A 90 -3.65 20.36 -3.35
N GLY A 91 -2.51 20.92 -3.77
CA GLY A 91 -1.37 21.19 -2.89
C GLY A 91 -1.68 22.23 -1.81
N GLU A 92 -2.38 23.31 -2.19
CA GLU A 92 -2.81 24.37 -1.26
C GLU A 92 -3.72 23.81 -0.15
N VAL A 93 -4.70 22.97 -0.50
CA VAL A 93 -5.61 22.34 0.47
C VAL A 93 -4.85 21.40 1.42
N VAL A 94 -3.93 20.58 0.87
CA VAL A 94 -3.09 19.68 1.68
C VAL A 94 -2.23 20.47 2.68
N ASP A 95 -1.51 21.50 2.21
CA ASP A 95 -0.66 22.34 3.05
C ASP A 95 -1.49 23.05 4.15
N TYR A 96 -2.63 23.61 3.77
CA TYR A 96 -3.53 24.30 4.70
C TYR A 96 -3.97 23.39 5.85
N ILE A 97 -4.41 22.17 5.55
CA ILE A 97 -4.91 21.23 6.56
C ILE A 97 -3.75 20.71 7.40
N LYS A 98 -2.63 20.35 6.76
CA LYS A 98 -1.45 19.83 7.46
C LYS A 98 -0.83 20.85 8.43
N ALA A 99 -0.90 22.13 8.12
CA ALA A 99 -0.46 23.19 9.03
C ALA A 99 -1.27 23.26 10.35
N ARG A 100 -2.41 22.57 10.44
CA ARG A 100 -3.35 22.61 11.58
C ARG A 100 -3.60 21.23 12.20
N ALA A 101 -3.64 20.19 11.37
CA ALA A 101 -3.95 18.84 11.80
C ALA A 101 -2.72 18.13 12.38
N ASN A 102 -2.85 17.58 13.58
CA ASN A 102 -1.81 16.74 14.21
C ASN A 102 -1.94 15.24 13.82
N CYS A 103 -2.57 14.95 12.68
CA CYS A 103 -2.70 13.60 12.12
C CYS A 103 -2.15 13.59 10.69
N LYS A 104 -2.15 12.41 10.05
CA LYS A 104 -1.79 12.33 8.62
C LYS A 104 -2.85 13.05 7.79
N VAL A 105 -2.44 13.64 6.67
CA VAL A 105 -3.33 14.27 5.68
C VAL A 105 -3.06 13.62 4.34
N GLN A 106 -4.09 13.12 3.65
CA GLN A 106 -3.95 12.43 2.38
C GLN A 106 -5.02 12.88 1.40
N ALA A 107 -4.61 13.52 0.29
CA ALA A 107 -5.55 14.03 -0.70
C ALA A 107 -6.38 12.90 -1.34
N ILE A 108 -7.69 13.14 -1.49
CA ILE A 108 -8.56 12.38 -2.37
C ILE A 108 -8.66 13.13 -3.68
N ILE A 109 -7.99 12.63 -4.71
CA ILE A 109 -8.03 13.16 -6.07
C ILE A 109 -9.23 12.55 -6.79
N GLN A 110 -9.92 13.35 -7.60
CA GLN A 110 -11.05 12.82 -8.33
C GLN A 110 -10.61 11.88 -9.46
N SER A 111 -11.28 10.75 -9.68
CA SER A 111 -11.02 9.88 -10.84
C SER A 111 -11.74 10.40 -12.10
N LEU A 112 -13.01 10.76 -11.93
CA LEU A 112 -13.90 11.34 -12.92
C LEU A 112 -14.85 12.34 -12.24
N ASP A 113 -15.35 13.29 -13.00
CA ASP A 113 -16.28 14.32 -12.54
C ASP A 113 -17.72 13.80 -12.37
N ASP A 114 -18.63 14.70 -11.98
CA ASP A 114 -20.04 14.38 -11.75
C ASP A 114 -20.77 13.97 -13.04
N GLU A 115 -20.31 14.46 -14.19
CA GLU A 115 -20.78 14.15 -15.54
C GLU A 115 -20.23 12.82 -16.10
N GLY A 116 -19.25 12.20 -15.44
CA GLY A 116 -18.69 10.92 -15.86
C GLY A 116 -17.43 11.04 -16.73
N ILE A 117 -16.82 12.22 -16.79
CA ILE A 117 -15.64 12.51 -17.61
C ILE A 117 -14.39 12.30 -16.76
N PHE A 118 -13.47 11.48 -17.26
CA PHE A 118 -12.17 11.28 -16.62
C PHE A 118 -11.29 12.52 -16.77
N MET A 119 -10.42 12.74 -15.79
CA MET A 119 -9.36 13.74 -15.93
C MET A 119 -8.42 13.40 -17.10
N ASP A 120 -7.75 14.41 -17.62
CA ASP A 120 -6.61 14.24 -18.51
C ASP A 120 -5.41 13.60 -17.76
N LYS A 121 -4.53 12.89 -18.49
CA LYS A 121 -3.43 12.13 -17.88
C LYS A 121 -2.41 13.06 -17.23
N GLU A 122 -2.05 14.14 -17.90
CA GLU A 122 -1.11 15.15 -17.43
C GLU A 122 -1.70 15.94 -16.26
N GLU A 123 -2.99 16.22 -16.29
CA GLU A 123 -3.70 16.84 -15.17
C GLU A 123 -3.70 15.95 -13.92
N LEU A 124 -3.97 14.65 -14.07
CA LEU A 124 -3.91 13.71 -12.96
C LEU A 124 -2.52 13.67 -12.32
N LYS A 125 -1.46 13.58 -13.13
CA LYS A 125 -0.07 13.61 -12.65
C LYS A 125 0.21 14.90 -11.89
N ALA A 126 -0.21 16.05 -12.44
CA ALA A 126 -0.02 17.33 -11.78
C ALA A 126 -0.74 17.40 -10.42
N CYS A 127 -1.95 16.85 -10.29
CA CYS A 127 -2.67 16.77 -9.01
C CYS A 127 -1.92 15.92 -7.98
N ILE A 128 -1.42 14.75 -8.39
CA ILE A 128 -0.64 13.84 -7.53
C ILE A 128 0.63 14.55 -7.06
N GLU A 129 1.39 15.15 -7.97
CA GLU A 129 2.64 15.84 -7.66
C GLU A 129 2.41 17.04 -6.74
N CYS A 130 1.37 17.84 -6.98
CA CYS A 130 1.02 18.95 -6.09
C CYS A 130 0.67 18.46 -4.69
N ALA A 131 -0.08 17.36 -4.55
CA ALA A 131 -0.38 16.77 -3.24
C ALA A 131 0.90 16.29 -2.53
N LEU A 132 1.73 15.49 -3.21
CA LEU A 132 2.94 14.89 -2.62
C LEU A 132 3.98 15.96 -2.25
N ASN A 133 4.21 16.96 -3.10
CA ASN A 133 5.16 18.05 -2.84
C ASN A 133 4.75 18.93 -1.65
N ASN A 134 3.45 18.99 -1.33
CA ASN A 134 2.93 19.68 -0.15
C ASN A 134 2.76 18.73 1.06
N GLY A 135 3.28 17.51 0.95
CA GLY A 135 3.40 16.58 2.06
C GLY A 135 2.15 15.78 2.37
N SER A 136 1.32 15.52 1.35
CA SER A 136 0.29 14.48 1.42
C SER A 136 0.95 13.14 1.79
N TYR A 137 0.37 12.45 2.77
CA TYR A 137 0.88 11.17 3.29
C TYR A 137 0.73 10.03 2.27
N GLY A 138 -0.27 10.12 1.42
CA GLY A 138 -0.63 9.16 0.39
C GLY A 138 -1.43 9.84 -0.71
N ILE A 139 -1.97 9.04 -1.63
CA ILE A 139 -2.98 9.48 -2.61
C ILE A 139 -4.16 8.53 -2.54
N SER A 140 -5.36 9.10 -2.52
CA SER A 140 -6.62 8.37 -2.65
C SER A 140 -7.38 8.84 -3.88
N PHE A 141 -8.29 8.00 -4.37
CA PHE A 141 -9.12 8.29 -5.53
C PHE A 141 -10.61 8.23 -5.20
N PHE A 142 -11.38 9.15 -5.77
CA PHE A 142 -12.83 9.10 -5.76
C PHE A 142 -13.39 9.65 -7.08
N ARG A 143 -14.27 9.01 -7.81
CA ARG A 143 -15.08 7.83 -7.50
C ARG A 143 -14.81 6.72 -8.50
N TYR A 144 -15.21 5.51 -8.13
CA TYR A 144 -15.24 4.39 -9.06
C TYR A 144 -16.21 4.68 -10.23
N PRO A 145 -15.88 4.29 -11.48
CA PRO A 145 -14.73 3.49 -11.90
C PRO A 145 -13.40 4.26 -11.96
N ILE A 146 -12.29 3.52 -11.90
CA ILE A 146 -10.95 4.01 -12.21
C ILE A 146 -10.57 3.42 -13.58
N ALA A 147 -10.09 4.24 -14.51
CA ALA A 147 -9.67 3.76 -15.82
C ALA A 147 -8.32 3.02 -15.76
N ASP A 148 -8.09 2.05 -16.65
CA ASP A 148 -6.83 1.27 -16.69
C ASP A 148 -5.59 2.17 -16.73
N TRP A 149 -5.61 3.23 -17.54
CA TRP A 149 -4.51 4.19 -17.64
C TRP A 149 -4.27 4.99 -16.35
N GLN A 150 -5.28 5.15 -15.47
CA GLN A 150 -5.09 5.81 -14.17
C GLN A 150 -4.32 4.89 -13.22
N TYR A 151 -4.53 3.57 -13.29
CA TYR A 151 -3.69 2.61 -12.55
C TYR A 151 -2.23 2.69 -13.03
N GLU A 152 -2.00 2.74 -14.35
CA GLU A 152 -0.64 2.90 -14.89
C GLU A 152 0.04 4.18 -14.37
N VAL A 153 -0.70 5.29 -14.26
CA VAL A 153 -0.16 6.53 -13.69
C VAL A 153 0.19 6.35 -12.21
N ILE A 154 -0.68 5.72 -11.42
CA ILE A 154 -0.47 5.50 -9.99
C ILE A 154 0.77 4.63 -9.75
N ASP A 155 0.97 3.60 -10.56
CA ASP A 155 2.12 2.69 -10.48
C ASP A 155 3.46 3.44 -10.60
N GLU A 156 3.51 4.57 -11.33
CA GLU A 156 4.71 5.42 -11.41
C GLU A 156 5.08 6.05 -10.06
N TYR A 157 4.12 6.26 -9.15
CA TYR A 157 4.31 6.91 -7.85
C TYR A 157 4.40 5.91 -6.69
N ILE A 158 4.04 4.64 -6.89
CA ILE A 158 4.10 3.57 -5.88
C ILE A 158 5.48 3.49 -5.17
N PRO A 159 6.64 3.58 -5.87
CA PRO A 159 7.96 3.54 -5.23
C PRO A 159 8.29 4.74 -4.33
N ILE A 160 7.45 5.78 -4.30
CA ILE A 160 7.63 6.93 -3.40
C ILE A 160 7.22 6.56 -1.98
N PHE A 161 6.22 5.69 -1.84
CA PHE A 161 5.65 5.38 -0.54
C PHE A 161 6.48 4.40 0.26
N ASP A 162 7.23 3.51 -0.40
CA ASP A 162 8.22 2.65 0.23
C ASP A 162 9.45 2.48 -0.66
N LYS A 163 10.62 2.53 -0.04
CA LYS A 163 11.93 2.35 -0.69
C LYS A 163 12.74 1.23 -0.03
N ILE A 164 12.21 0.59 1.00
CA ILE A 164 12.86 -0.49 1.70
C ILE A 164 12.63 -1.76 0.88
N PRO A 165 13.68 -2.43 0.37
CA PRO A 165 13.48 -3.69 -0.32
C PRO A 165 13.04 -4.80 0.64
N PRO A 166 12.26 -5.78 0.16
CA PRO A 166 11.93 -6.96 0.93
C PRO A 166 13.18 -7.78 1.26
N TYR A 167 13.08 -8.64 2.27
CA TYR A 167 14.01 -9.73 2.52
C TYR A 167 13.56 -10.98 1.76
N VAL A 168 14.50 -11.72 1.17
CA VAL A 168 14.25 -13.05 0.59
C VAL A 168 15.43 -13.99 0.78
N GLU A 169 15.13 -15.23 1.12
CA GLU A 169 16.11 -16.31 1.26
C GLU A 169 15.50 -17.65 0.83
N ILE A 170 16.30 -18.46 0.13
CA ILE A 170 16.00 -19.87 -0.10
C ILE A 170 16.32 -20.64 1.19
N GLU A 171 15.31 -20.78 2.05
CA GLU A 171 15.43 -21.44 3.36
C GLU A 171 15.71 -22.95 3.22
N TYR A 172 15.02 -23.60 2.28
CA TYR A 172 15.30 -24.99 1.91
C TYR A 172 15.37 -25.15 0.38
N PRO A 173 16.37 -25.86 -0.15
CA PRO A 173 17.54 -26.38 0.56
C PRO A 173 18.53 -25.24 0.89
N GLN A 174 19.14 -25.29 2.08
CA GLN A 174 20.22 -24.36 2.41
C GLN A 174 21.35 -24.44 1.37
N LYS A 175 21.94 -23.28 1.05
CA LYS A 175 23.07 -23.16 0.13
C LYS A 175 24.25 -24.05 0.55
N ASP A 176 25.05 -24.46 -0.42
CA ASP A 176 26.29 -25.18 -0.21
C ASP A 176 26.13 -26.41 0.68
N SER A 177 25.17 -27.29 0.37
CA SER A 177 24.81 -28.41 1.23
C SER A 177 24.48 -29.69 0.47
N LEU A 178 24.80 -30.83 1.06
CA LEU A 178 24.36 -32.15 0.61
C LEU A 178 23.17 -32.62 1.46
N TYR A 179 22.06 -32.95 0.82
CA TYR A 179 20.88 -33.56 1.41
C TYR A 179 20.68 -34.98 0.87
N ILE A 180 20.42 -35.93 1.78
CA ILE A 180 20.04 -37.31 1.45
C ILE A 180 18.75 -37.63 2.19
N PHE A 181 17.67 -37.93 1.45
CA PHE A 181 16.33 -38.22 1.99
C PHE A 181 15.86 -37.19 3.05
N GLY A 182 16.16 -35.91 2.81
CA GLY A 182 15.73 -34.78 3.64
C GLY A 182 16.69 -34.42 4.77
N TYR A 183 17.71 -35.24 5.00
CA TYR A 183 18.72 -34.98 6.03
C TYR A 183 19.90 -34.23 5.43
N ARG A 184 20.23 -33.06 6.02
CA ARG A 184 21.47 -32.34 5.70
C ARG A 184 22.66 -33.12 6.24
N MET A 185 23.51 -33.60 5.34
CA MET A 185 24.64 -34.47 5.67
C MET A 185 25.91 -33.67 5.94
N MET A 186 26.20 -32.68 5.09
CA MET A 186 27.40 -31.86 5.16
C MET A 186 27.26 -30.59 4.33
N THR A 187 28.14 -29.63 4.60
CA THR A 187 28.38 -28.46 3.75
C THR A 187 29.21 -28.86 2.52
N LEU A 188 28.90 -28.29 1.37
CA LEU A 188 29.63 -28.40 0.11
C LEU A 188 30.25 -27.04 -0.23
N GLU A 189 30.90 -26.92 -1.38
CA GLU A 189 31.43 -25.65 -1.87
C GLU A 189 30.78 -25.32 -3.22
N ASN A 190 30.14 -24.15 -3.30
CA ASN A 190 29.48 -23.58 -4.48
C ASN A 190 28.45 -24.49 -5.16
N LYS A 191 27.76 -25.35 -4.39
CA LYS A 191 26.69 -26.22 -4.90
C LYS A 191 25.81 -26.79 -3.79
N THR A 192 24.53 -26.93 -4.07
CA THR A 192 23.60 -27.70 -3.25
C THR A 192 23.18 -28.95 -4.00
N VAL A 193 23.20 -30.10 -3.32
CA VAL A 193 22.84 -31.40 -3.88
C VAL A 193 21.73 -32.01 -3.05
N ILE A 194 20.65 -32.43 -3.69
CA ILE A 194 19.56 -33.17 -3.05
C ILE A 194 19.47 -34.55 -3.69
N ILE A 195 19.45 -35.60 -2.86
CA ILE A 195 19.22 -36.98 -3.27
C ILE A 195 17.93 -37.47 -2.62
N GLY A 196 16.92 -37.81 -3.42
CA GLY A 196 15.64 -38.35 -2.95
C GLY A 196 14.55 -37.28 -2.74
N TYR A 197 13.98 -37.22 -1.53
CA TYR A 197 12.91 -36.31 -1.10
C TYR A 197 13.35 -35.51 0.13
N PRO A 198 12.74 -34.34 0.44
CA PRO A 198 11.71 -33.65 -0.34
C PRO A 198 12.30 -32.94 -1.57
N ARG A 199 11.44 -32.72 -2.57
CA ARG A 199 11.78 -32.16 -3.90
C ARG A 199 11.21 -30.76 -4.07
N GLU A 200 11.06 -30.06 -2.96
CA GLU A 200 10.50 -28.73 -2.89
C GLU A 200 11.62 -27.78 -2.48
N MET A 201 11.46 -26.53 -2.87
CA MET A 201 12.22 -25.40 -2.37
C MET A 201 11.26 -24.56 -1.54
N ILE A 202 11.69 -24.15 -0.37
CA ILE A 202 10.94 -23.26 0.53
C ILE A 202 11.66 -21.93 0.53
N VAL A 203 10.91 -20.87 0.26
CA VAL A 203 11.41 -19.50 0.23
C VAL A 203 10.79 -18.74 1.40
N ASN A 204 11.65 -18.08 2.17
CA ASN A 204 11.20 -17.11 3.17
C ASN A 204 11.31 -15.71 2.55
N ALA A 205 10.21 -14.96 2.55
CA ALA A 205 10.19 -13.58 2.10
C ALA A 205 9.37 -12.71 3.07
N THR A 206 9.91 -11.56 3.46
CA THR A 206 9.28 -10.66 4.44
C THR A 206 9.55 -9.21 4.10
N ASP A 207 8.59 -8.35 4.38
CA ASP A 207 8.66 -6.91 4.19
C ASP A 207 7.83 -6.18 5.26
N ASP A 208 8.10 -4.91 5.58
CA ASP A 208 7.33 -4.17 6.59
C ASP A 208 5.90 -3.82 6.14
N ARG A 209 5.64 -3.83 4.83
CA ARG A 209 4.31 -3.57 4.24
C ARG A 209 3.72 -4.76 3.51
N GLY A 210 4.49 -5.84 3.40
CA GLY A 210 4.05 -7.11 2.84
C GLY A 210 4.60 -7.37 1.45
N ILE A 211 4.54 -8.64 1.06
CA ILE A 211 5.08 -9.15 -0.19
C ILE A 211 3.95 -9.17 -1.23
N GLU A 212 4.17 -8.53 -2.37
CA GLU A 212 3.26 -8.62 -3.51
C GLU A 212 3.34 -10.01 -4.14
N LYS A 213 4.56 -10.49 -4.39
CA LYS A 213 4.83 -11.78 -5.03
C LYS A 213 6.27 -12.26 -4.88
N VAL A 214 6.47 -13.56 -5.07
CA VAL A 214 7.77 -14.21 -5.26
C VAL A 214 7.82 -14.84 -6.64
N GLU A 215 8.78 -14.44 -7.47
CA GLU A 215 9.06 -15.01 -8.78
C GLU A 215 10.16 -16.07 -8.69
N PHE A 216 9.98 -17.16 -9.44
CA PHE A 216 10.91 -18.29 -9.52
C PHE A 216 11.52 -18.39 -10.91
N TYR A 217 12.84 -18.55 -10.96
CA TYR A 217 13.61 -18.70 -12.19
C TYR A 217 14.50 -19.95 -12.13
N ILE A 218 14.55 -20.69 -13.24
CA ILE A 218 15.42 -21.85 -13.44
C ILE A 218 16.27 -21.61 -14.68
N ASP A 219 17.59 -21.64 -14.53
CA ASP A 219 18.55 -21.36 -15.60
C ASP A 219 18.30 -20.01 -16.31
N ASN A 220 17.94 -19.00 -15.52
CA ASN A 220 17.54 -17.63 -15.94
C ASN A 220 16.19 -17.53 -16.68
N GLU A 221 15.45 -18.61 -16.84
CA GLU A 221 14.11 -18.61 -17.42
C GLU A 221 13.05 -18.48 -16.31
N PHE A 222 12.07 -17.59 -16.50
CA PHE A 222 10.92 -17.45 -15.59
C PHE A 222 10.06 -18.71 -15.66
N VAL A 223 9.74 -19.30 -14.50
CA VAL A 223 8.95 -20.54 -14.45
C VAL A 223 7.62 -20.40 -13.69
N ALA A 224 7.55 -19.54 -12.68
CA ALA A 224 6.34 -19.34 -11.88
C ALA A 224 6.42 -18.05 -11.05
N GLU A 225 5.26 -17.56 -10.60
CA GLU A 225 5.13 -16.60 -9.51
C GLU A 225 4.15 -17.15 -8.46
N ASP A 226 4.37 -16.80 -7.19
CA ASP A 226 3.48 -17.09 -6.08
C ASP A 226 3.17 -15.80 -5.31
N LYS A 227 1.89 -15.60 -4.94
CA LYS A 227 1.38 -14.37 -4.32
C LYS A 227 0.91 -14.58 -2.90
N GLU A 228 0.84 -15.82 -2.44
CA GLU A 228 0.33 -16.15 -1.11
C GLU A 228 1.33 -17.05 -0.38
N GLU A 229 1.62 -16.71 0.88
CA GLU A 229 2.44 -17.56 1.72
C GLU A 229 1.70 -18.87 2.10
N PRO A 230 2.41 -20.01 2.26
CA PRO A 230 3.86 -20.18 2.18
C PRO A 230 4.40 -20.34 0.74
N TYR A 231 5.54 -19.71 0.45
CA TYR A 231 6.18 -19.76 -0.87
C TYR A 231 6.96 -21.07 -1.09
N ILE A 232 6.32 -22.03 -1.75
CA ILE A 232 6.87 -23.36 -1.97
C ILE A 232 6.89 -23.69 -3.47
N PHE A 233 8.06 -24.07 -3.99
CA PHE A 233 8.24 -24.41 -5.39
C PHE A 233 8.76 -25.84 -5.58
N LYS A 234 8.15 -26.61 -6.48
CA LYS A 234 8.57 -27.99 -6.75
C LYS A 234 9.73 -28.03 -7.75
N LEU A 235 10.87 -28.57 -7.31
CA LEU A 235 12.08 -28.73 -8.11
C LEU A 235 11.98 -29.92 -9.08
N ASN A 236 12.55 -29.73 -10.27
CA ASN A 236 12.72 -30.79 -11.26
C ASN A 236 14.10 -31.46 -11.11
N LYS A 237 14.19 -32.73 -11.52
CA LYS A 237 15.47 -33.47 -11.60
C LYS A 237 16.43 -32.75 -12.53
N GLY A 238 17.68 -32.64 -12.11
CA GLY A 238 18.74 -32.01 -12.89
C GLY A 238 19.60 -31.07 -12.05
N CYS A 239 20.61 -30.49 -12.67
CA CYS A 239 21.43 -29.43 -12.08
C CYS A 239 21.07 -28.11 -12.71
N HIS A 240 20.54 -27.19 -11.92
CA HIS A 240 20.02 -25.91 -12.38
C HIS A 240 20.54 -24.76 -11.52
N GLN A 241 20.69 -23.60 -12.14
CA GLN A 241 20.80 -22.34 -11.41
C GLN A 241 19.40 -21.90 -11.04
N ILE A 242 19.14 -21.76 -9.74
CA ILE A 242 17.86 -21.25 -9.23
C ILE A 242 18.06 -19.82 -8.78
N LYS A 243 17.10 -18.97 -9.15
CA LYS A 243 17.00 -17.59 -8.66
C LYS A 243 15.56 -17.34 -8.22
N VAL A 244 15.41 -16.74 -7.06
CA VAL A 244 14.12 -16.28 -6.54
C VAL A 244 14.18 -14.76 -6.40
N ILE A 245 13.08 -14.08 -6.73
CA ILE A 245 12.97 -12.62 -6.57
C ILE A 245 11.68 -12.33 -5.83
N SER A 246 11.76 -11.67 -4.67
CA SER A 246 10.57 -11.18 -3.97
C SER A 246 10.34 -9.72 -4.33
N TYR A 247 9.08 -9.34 -4.55
CA TYR A 247 8.65 -7.95 -4.74
C TYR A 247 7.70 -7.57 -3.61
N ASP A 248 7.90 -6.39 -3.03
CA ASP A 248 6.92 -5.77 -2.12
C ASP A 248 5.79 -5.06 -2.92
N TYR A 249 4.78 -4.53 -2.23
CA TYR A 249 3.72 -3.75 -2.88
C TYR A 249 4.20 -2.42 -3.47
N SER A 250 5.39 -1.96 -3.09
CA SER A 250 6.02 -0.74 -3.59
C SER A 250 6.96 -0.98 -4.78
N LYS A 251 6.99 -2.20 -5.32
CA LYS A 251 7.84 -2.66 -6.42
C LYS A 251 9.34 -2.65 -6.09
N ASN A 252 9.73 -2.50 -4.83
CA ASN A 252 11.09 -2.82 -4.40
C ASN A 252 11.28 -4.34 -4.45
N PHE A 253 12.51 -4.77 -4.67
CA PHE A 253 12.80 -6.19 -4.81
C PHE A 253 14.14 -6.59 -4.20
N ALA A 254 14.21 -7.85 -3.80
CA ALA A 254 15.44 -8.53 -3.44
C ALA A 254 15.44 -9.91 -4.10
N SER A 255 16.63 -10.52 -4.20
CA SER A 255 16.77 -11.83 -4.82
C SER A 255 17.79 -12.69 -4.10
N ASP A 256 17.55 -14.00 -4.07
CA ASP A 256 18.51 -15.00 -3.65
C ASP A 256 18.74 -16.02 -4.78
N GLU A 257 19.93 -16.61 -4.82
CA GLU A 257 20.35 -17.52 -5.87
C GLU A 257 21.25 -18.66 -5.36
N THR A 258 21.00 -19.85 -5.91
CA THR A 258 21.76 -21.05 -5.57
C THR A 258 21.73 -22.06 -6.71
N LYS A 259 22.80 -22.86 -6.81
CA LYS A 259 22.89 -23.96 -7.78
C LYS A 259 22.43 -25.25 -7.12
N ILE A 260 21.36 -25.85 -7.63
CA ILE A 260 20.79 -27.09 -7.08
C ILE A 260 20.93 -28.23 -8.08
N CYS A 261 21.49 -29.35 -7.62
CA CYS A 261 21.47 -30.63 -8.32
C CYS A 261 20.54 -31.60 -7.60
N LEU A 262 19.39 -31.90 -8.19
CA LEU A 262 18.41 -32.84 -7.67
C LEU A 262 18.49 -34.19 -8.41
N PHE A 263 18.69 -35.26 -7.64
CA PHE A 263 18.72 -36.64 -8.13
C PHE A 263 17.57 -37.44 -7.54
N TYR A 264 16.81 -38.09 -8.41
CA TYR A 264 15.78 -39.04 -8.00
C TYR A 264 16.42 -40.40 -7.71
N VAL A 265 16.00 -41.00 -6.61
CA VAL A 265 16.33 -42.36 -6.17
C VAL A 265 15.04 -43.05 -5.77
#